data_AF-A0A8J8IZ82-F1
#
_entry.id   AF-A0A8J8IZ82-F1
#
_cell.length_a   1.000
_cell.length_b   1.000
_cell.length_c   1.000
_cell.angle_alpha   90.00
_cell.angle_beta   90.00
_cell.angle_gamma   90.00
#
_symmetry.space_group_name_H-M   'P 1'
#
loop_
_entity.id
_entity.type
_entity.pdbx_description
1 polymer ?
#
loop_
_entity_poly.entity_id
_entity_poly.type
_entity_poly.pdbx_seq_one_letter_code
_entity_poly.pdbx_strand_id
1 'polypeptide(L)' 'MDRRESELRALLKMIRDLGGSAPWPMLVNNCNKYGIPLLDLKPLLESAKRKGLIQEKAGIYSLVRFVKH' A
#
# COMPACT_ATOMS: atom_id res chain seq x y z
N MET A 1 -18.63 -3.81 -7.34
CA MET A 1 -17.51 -3.07 -6.73
C MET A 1 -16.27 -3.30 -7.57
N ASP A 2 -15.56 -2.25 -7.94
CA ASP A 2 -14.30 -2.36 -8.69
C ASP A 2 -13.26 -3.14 -7.89
N ARG A 3 -12.81 -4.27 -8.43
CA ARG A 3 -11.79 -5.13 -7.79
C ARG A 3 -10.55 -4.31 -7.41
N ARG A 4 -10.12 -3.40 -8.29
CA ARG A 4 -8.99 -2.50 -8.07
C ARG A 4 -9.16 -1.52 -6.91
N GLU A 5 -10.37 -1.02 -6.68
CA GLU A 5 -10.63 -0.16 -5.52
C GLU A 5 -10.53 -0.95 -4.22
N SER A 6 -11.02 -2.21 -4.23
CA SER A 6 -10.96 -3.09 -3.07
C SER A 6 -9.52 -3.47 -2.72
N GLU A 7 -8.73 -3.82 -3.72
CA GLU A 7 -7.29 -4.11 -3.57
C GLU A 7 -6.53 -2.87 -3.06
N LEU A 8 -6.80 -1.68 -3.61
CA LEU A 8 -6.17 -0.45 -3.15
C LEU A 8 -6.51 -0.14 -1.69
N ARG A 9 -7.76 -0.31 -1.27
CA ARG A 9 -8.15 -0.17 0.14
C ARG A 9 -7.42 -1.17 1.03
N ALA A 10 -7.29 -2.42 0.58
CA ALA A 10 -6.55 -3.46 1.30
C ALA A 10 -5.06 -3.09 1.45
N LEU A 11 -4.43 -2.52 0.42
CA LEU A 11 -3.04 -2.07 0.48
C LEU A 11 -2.84 -0.94 1.50
N LEU A 12 -3.70 0.08 1.46
CA LEU A 12 -3.62 1.19 2.40
C LEU A 12 -3.88 0.74 3.83
N LYS A 13 -4.81 -0.21 4.02
CA LYS A 13 -5.06 -0.84 5.32
C LYS A 13 -3.81 -1.60 5.79
N MET A 14 -3.19 -2.41 4.93
CA MET A 14 -1.97 -3.13 5.27
C MET A 14 -0.85 -2.18 5.73
N ILE A 15 -0.56 -1.11 4.98
CA ILE A 15 0.49 -0.16 5.38
C ILE A 15 0.13 0.53 6.71
N ARG A 16 -1.15 0.83 6.94
CA ARG A 16 -1.63 1.40 8.21
C ARG A 16 -1.42 0.45 9.39
N ASP A 17 -1.82 -0.81 9.23
CA ASP A 17 -1.74 -1.84 10.27
C ASP A 17 -0.27 -2.18 10.60
N LEU A 18 0.64 -1.97 9.64
CA LEU A 18 2.10 -2.07 9.83
C LEU A 18 2.73 -0.81 10.47
N GLY A 19 1.94 0.17 10.91
CA GLY A 19 2.42 1.38 11.58
C GLY A 19 2.48 2.63 10.69
N GLY A 20 1.86 2.59 9.51
CA GLY A 20 1.80 3.71 8.56
C GLY A 20 2.98 3.81 7.60
N SER A 21 4.03 3.03 7.83
CA SER A 21 5.21 2.90 6.97
C SER A 21 5.76 1.48 7.03
N ALA A 22 6.10 0.90 5.88
CA ALA A 22 6.66 -0.44 5.82
C ALA A 22 7.65 -0.63 4.65
N PRO A 23 8.76 -1.36 4.86
CA PRO A 23 9.70 -1.69 3.78
C PRO A 23 9.15 -2.81 2.89
N TRP A 24 9.67 -2.90 1.65
CA TRP A 24 9.26 -3.91 0.67
C TRP A 24 9.16 -5.34 1.22
N PRO A 25 10.14 -5.90 1.95
CA PRO A 25 10.06 -7.28 2.45
C PRO A 25 8.88 -7.49 3.41
N MET A 26 8.54 -6.47 4.19
CA MET A 26 7.43 -6.54 5.15
C MET A 26 6.08 -6.54 4.43
N LEU A 27 5.95 -5.78 3.34
CA LEU A 27 4.76 -5.78 2.49
C LEU A 27 4.59 -7.14 1.79
N VAL A 28 5.67 -7.68 1.21
CA VAL A 28 5.66 -8.99 0.55
C VAL A 28 5.24 -10.09 1.52
N ASN A 29 5.77 -10.07 2.76
CA ASN A 29 5.46 -11.07 3.77
C ASN A 29 4.01 -11.01 4.28
N ASN A 30 3.30 -9.91 4.06
CA ASN A 30 1.95 -9.72 4.57
C ASN A 30 0.87 -9.58 3.50
N CYS A 31 1.21 -9.31 2.22
CA CYS A 31 0.22 -8.97 1.19
C CYS A 31 -0.89 -10.01 1.01
N ASN A 32 -0.56 -11.30 1.05
CA ASN A 32 -1.55 -12.38 0.95
C ASN A 32 -2.57 -12.38 2.08
N LYS A 33 -2.19 -11.94 3.30
CA LYS A 33 -3.11 -11.83 4.46
C LYS A 33 -4.19 -10.77 4.25
N TYR A 34 -3.92 -9.80 3.37
CA TYR A 34 -4.84 -8.74 2.99
C TYR A 34 -5.56 -9.04 1.66
N GLY A 35 -5.43 -10.26 1.14
CA GLY A 35 -6.05 -10.66 -0.12
C GLY A 35 -5.42 -10.03 -1.37
N ILE A 36 -4.17 -9.54 -1.26
CA ILE A 36 -3.42 -8.96 -2.37
C ILE A 36 -2.46 -10.02 -2.92
N PRO A 37 -2.68 -10.51 -4.16
CA PRO A 37 -1.74 -11.41 -4.80
C PRO A 37 -0.36 -10.75 -4.93
N LEU A 38 0.71 -11.52 -4.70
CA LEU A 38 2.08 -10.98 -4.76
C LEU A 38 2.40 -10.33 -6.11
N LEU A 39 1.91 -10.91 -7.21
CA LEU A 39 2.07 -10.38 -8.57
C LEU A 39 1.41 -9.00 -8.74
N ASP A 40 0.33 -8.74 -8.00
CA ASP A 40 -0.43 -7.49 -8.05
C ASP A 40 0.12 -6.44 -7.06
N LEU A 41 0.91 -6.82 -6.06
CA LEU A 41 1.39 -5.90 -5.02
C LEU A 41 2.17 -4.71 -5.61
N LYS A 42 3.13 -4.98 -6.50
CA LYS A 42 3.96 -3.93 -7.11
C LYS A 42 3.17 -2.96 -8.00
N PRO A 43 2.35 -3.41 -8.97
CA PRO A 43 1.53 -2.49 -9.76
C PRO A 43 0.51 -1.73 -8.90
N LEU A 44 0.03 -2.32 -7.80
CA LEU A 44 -0.87 -1.66 -6.86
C LEU A 44 -0.17 -0.54 -6.07
N LEU A 45 1.06 -0.75 -5.62
CA LEU A 45 1.89 0.28 -4.99
C LEU A 45 2.17 1.44 -5.96
N GLU A 46 2.50 1.15 -7.22
CA GLU A 46 2.67 2.17 -8.26
C GLU A 46 1.38 2.96 -8.52
N SER A 47 0.24 2.29 -8.52
CA SER A 47 -1.08 2.95 -8.62
C SER A 47 -1.35 3.87 -7.42
N ALA A 48 -1.07 3.40 -6.20
CA ALA A 48 -1.23 4.17 -4.98
C ALA A 48 -0.29 5.39 -4.93
N LYS A 49 0.95 5.22 -5.40
CA LYS A 49 1.96 6.30 -5.52
C LYS A 49 1.52 7.36 -6.52
N ARG A 50 1.07 6.96 -7.72
CA ARG A 50 0.53 7.88 -8.74
C ARG A 50 -0.70 8.65 -8.26
N LYS A 51 -1.53 8.03 -7.41
CA LYS A 51 -2.69 8.67 -6.79
C LYS A 51 -2.34 9.56 -5.59
N GLY A 52 -1.06 9.65 -5.20
CA GLY A 52 -0.61 10.44 -4.04
C GLY A 52 -1.06 9.88 -2.69
N LEU A 53 -1.46 8.60 -2.63
CA LEU A 53 -1.94 7.96 -1.40
C LEU A 53 -0.80 7.45 -0.53
N ILE A 54 0.32 7.10 -1.17
CA ILE A 54 1.55 6.65 -0.53
C ILE A 54 2.76 7.31 -1.18
N GLN A 55 3.86 7.33 -0.45
CA GLN A 55 5.17 7.73 -0.93
C GLN A 55 6.18 6.61 -0.71
N GLU A 56 7.19 6.52 -1.58
CA GLU A 56 8.29 5.58 -1.48
C GLU A 56 9.59 6.36 -1.26
N LYS A 57 10.33 6.07 -0.18
CA LYS A 57 11.64 6.66 0.10
C LYS A 57 12.59 5.59 0.60
N ALA A 58 13.72 5.41 -0.09
CA ALA A 58 14.73 4.40 0.25
C ALA A 58 14.15 2.97 0.45
N GLY A 59 13.18 2.57 -0.38
CA GLY A 59 12.53 1.25 -0.30
C GLY A 59 11.48 1.10 0.82
N ILE A 60 11.13 2.20 1.50
CA ILE A 60 10.07 2.26 2.52
C ILE A 60 8.85 2.94 1.91
N TYR A 61 7.70 2.25 1.97
CA TYR A 61 6.40 2.75 1.51
C TYR A 61 5.61 3.29 2.71
N SER A 62 5.23 4.57 2.66
CA SER A 62 4.53 5.25 3.74
C SER A 62 3.23 5.86 3.26
N LEU A 63 2.19 5.86 4.10
CA LEU A 63 0.96 6.60 3.82
C LEU A 63 1.26 8.11 3.76
N VAL A 64 0.69 8.80 2.77
CA VAL A 64 0.71 10.26 2.75
C VAL A 64 -0.34 10.74 3.75
N ARG A 65 0.11 11.43 4.81
CA ARG A 65 -0.79 12.06 5.77
C ARG A 65 -1.39 13.29 5.10
N PHE A 66 -2.68 13.23 4.75
CA PHE A 66 -3.42 14.43 4.41
C PHE A 66 -3.54 15.26 5.70
N VAL A 67 -2.67 16.27 5.83
CA VAL A 67 -2.83 17.29 6.87
C VAL A 67 -4.09 18.06 6.48
N LYS A 68 -5.19 17.84 7.20
CA LYS A 68 -6.33 18.76 7.14
C LYS A 68 -5.83 20.09 7.69
N HIS A 69 -5.63 21.06 6.80
CA HIS A 69 -5.49 22.47 7.17
C HIS A 69 -6.84 23.02 7.60
#